data_AF-A0A5Q0ENH5-F1
#
_entry.id   AF-A0A5Q0ENH5-F1
#
_cell.length_a   1.000
_cell.length_b   1.000
_cell.length_c   1.000
_cell.angle_alpha   90.00
_cell.angle_beta   90.00
_cell.angle_gamma   90.00
#
_symmetry.space_group_name_H-M   'P 1'
#
loop_
_entity.id
_entity.type
_entity.pdbx_description
1 polymer ?
#
loop_
_entity_poly.entity_id
_entity_poly.type
_entity_poly.pdbx_seq_one_letter_code
_entity_poly.pdbx_strand_id
1 'polypeptide(L)'
;MVLKPQTPTDDYDSPWKEVLEHAFPEFMDFYFPEANAAIDWSKGYSFKNTELRQVVRDAELGKRFADALVQVTLLDGTEGWVYIHIEVQGEPESQFPKRIYTYNYRLFDRYNRPIASFAVLADQNEHWRPDHFGYDILGCRHRLDFPIAKLLDYATQADALEDHPNPFALVTLAHLRTGQTRHDPEARYQAKRTLVRLLYKRGWERQRILDLFAVLDWMMRLPDGLEQKLWQDIDQIEGETQMRYVTSVERLATERGLQKGMEQGMQQGMQQGMQQGEIVLLERLISKRFGALSSESRARLESATLEQLELWAERILEASDLDEVFSNH
;
A
#
# COMPACT_ATOMS: atom_id res chain seq x y z
N MET A 1 9.01 -25.10 -13.03
CA MET A 1 8.56 -24.05 -12.09
C MET A 1 9.30 -22.79 -12.47
N VAL A 2 8.65 -21.89 -13.21
CA VAL A 2 9.25 -20.68 -13.74
C VAL A 2 9.27 -19.63 -12.62
N LEU A 3 10.48 -19.22 -12.23
CA LEU A 3 10.71 -18.11 -11.30
C LEU A 3 10.43 -16.81 -12.06
N LYS A 4 9.34 -16.11 -11.72
CA LYS A 4 9.09 -14.76 -12.23
C LYS A 4 10.13 -13.79 -11.65
N PRO A 5 10.72 -12.88 -12.46
CA PRO A 5 11.63 -11.86 -11.95
C PRO A 5 10.88 -10.93 -11.01
N GLN A 6 11.27 -10.92 -9.73
CA GLN A 6 10.81 -9.91 -8.78
C GLN A 6 11.44 -8.57 -9.17
N THR A 7 10.61 -7.62 -9.57
CA THR A 7 11.01 -6.22 -9.72
C THR A 7 11.34 -5.68 -8.33
N PRO A 8 12.54 -5.15 -8.08
CA PRO A 8 12.82 -4.45 -6.84
C PRO A 8 12.15 -3.07 -6.96
N THR A 9 11.05 -2.86 -6.25
CA THR A 9 10.54 -1.50 -6.04
C THR A 9 10.54 -1.23 -4.56
N ASP A 10 11.47 -0.34 -4.21
CA ASP A 10 11.72 0.26 -2.92
C ASP A 10 10.48 0.79 -2.20
N ASP A 11 10.64 0.94 -0.88
CA ASP A 11 9.77 1.54 0.13
C ASP A 11 8.61 2.41 -0.39
N TYR A 12 7.39 1.89 -0.31
CA TYR A 12 6.17 2.69 -0.38
C TYR A 12 5.85 3.27 1.00
N ASP A 13 6.13 4.55 1.22
CA ASP A 13 5.39 5.34 2.23
C ASP A 13 4.00 5.65 1.66
N SER A 14 3.04 4.78 1.97
CA SER A 14 1.63 5.13 1.79
C SER A 14 1.32 6.31 2.72
N PRO A 15 0.57 7.34 2.27
CA PRO A 15 0.12 8.42 3.15
C PRO A 15 -0.59 7.92 4.43
N TRP A 16 -1.16 6.72 4.37
CA TRP A 16 -1.75 6.02 5.51
C TRP A 16 -0.73 5.69 6.60
N LYS A 17 0.50 5.32 6.22
CA LYS A 17 1.60 5.04 7.13
C LYS A 17 2.14 6.33 7.76
N GLU A 18 2.28 7.40 6.98
CA GLU A 18 2.67 8.73 7.49
C GLU A 18 1.67 9.21 8.58
N VAL A 19 0.36 9.11 8.31
CA VAL A 19 -0.67 9.48 9.29
C VAL A 19 -0.67 8.56 10.50
N LEU A 20 -0.44 7.25 10.33
CA LEU A 20 -0.25 6.34 11.45
C LEU A 20 0.96 6.73 12.31
N GLU A 21 2.09 7.10 11.70
CA GLU A 21 3.29 7.51 12.42
C GLU A 21 3.09 8.80 13.21
N HIS A 22 2.35 9.77 12.66
CA HIS A 22 2.10 11.07 13.32
C HIS A 22 0.92 11.07 14.30
N ALA A 23 -0.01 10.12 14.20
CA ALA A 23 -1.23 10.06 15.02
C ALA A 23 -1.45 8.68 15.67
N PHE A 24 -0.36 7.99 16.03
CA PHE A 24 -0.43 6.63 16.56
C PHE A 24 -1.32 6.46 17.82
N PRO A 25 -1.26 7.35 18.83
CA PRO A 25 -2.17 7.26 19.97
C PRO A 25 -3.64 7.39 19.55
N GLU A 26 -3.95 8.34 18.67
CA GLU A 26 -5.30 8.51 18.13
C GLU A 26 -5.75 7.30 17.30
N PHE A 27 -4.85 6.64 16.59
CA PHE A 27 -5.14 5.38 15.87
C PHE A 27 -5.59 4.29 16.83
N MET A 28 -4.81 4.06 17.89
CA MET A 28 -5.13 3.04 18.89
C MET A 28 -6.42 3.37 19.63
N ASP A 29 -6.63 4.64 19.98
CA ASP A 29 -7.86 5.11 20.64
C ASP A 29 -9.10 4.84 19.78
N PHE A 30 -9.01 5.11 18.47
CA PHE A 30 -10.16 5.01 17.56
C PHE A 30 -10.52 3.57 17.18
N TYR A 31 -9.53 2.73 16.85
CA TYR A 31 -9.77 1.37 16.35
C TYR A 31 -9.63 0.29 17.42
N PHE A 32 -8.81 0.50 18.45
CA PHE A 32 -8.49 -0.50 19.47
C PHE A 32 -8.49 0.10 20.89
N PRO A 33 -9.60 0.70 21.34
CA PRO A 33 -9.66 1.47 22.59
C PRO A 33 -9.26 0.66 23.83
N GLU A 34 -9.57 -0.64 23.87
CA GLU A 34 -9.15 -1.53 24.96
C GLU A 34 -7.62 -1.68 25.03
N ALA A 35 -6.96 -1.83 23.88
CA ALA A 35 -5.50 -1.89 23.82
C ALA A 35 -4.87 -0.53 24.09
N ASN A 36 -5.49 0.58 23.63
CA ASN A 36 -5.05 1.94 23.95
C ASN A 36 -5.01 2.16 25.46
N ALA A 37 -6.05 1.74 26.19
CA ALA A 37 -6.16 1.91 27.63
C ALA A 37 -5.10 1.11 28.43
N ALA A 38 -4.50 0.08 27.83
CA ALA A 38 -3.45 -0.72 28.45
C ALA A 38 -2.02 -0.16 28.25
N ILE A 39 -1.83 0.81 27.34
CA ILE A 39 -0.54 1.40 27.01
C ILE A 39 -0.24 2.59 27.95
N ASP A 40 0.95 2.61 28.53
CA ASP A 40 1.48 3.76 29.27
C ASP A 40 2.05 4.81 28.30
N TRP A 41 1.17 5.69 27.82
CA TRP A 41 1.53 6.78 26.91
C TRP A 41 2.55 7.78 27.50
N SER A 42 2.71 7.83 28.83
CA SER A 42 3.69 8.72 29.47
C SER A 42 5.14 8.30 29.22
N LYS A 43 5.36 7.02 28.88
CA LYS A 43 6.68 6.47 28.51
C LYS A 43 7.02 6.71 27.04
N GLY A 44 6.06 7.19 26.24
CA GLY A 44 6.19 7.32 24.80
C GLY A 44 6.19 5.98 24.07
N TYR A 45 6.45 6.04 22.76
CA TYR A 45 6.51 4.90 21.87
C TYR A 45 7.59 5.11 20.81
N SER A 46 8.04 4.04 20.15
CA SER A 46 9.01 4.15 19.05
C SER A 46 8.70 3.20 17.91
N PHE A 47 8.70 3.71 16.68
CA PHE A 47 8.55 2.91 15.47
C PHE A 47 9.84 2.12 15.19
N LYS A 48 9.66 0.84 14.86
CA LYS A 48 10.72 -0.15 14.60
C LYS A 48 10.76 -0.52 13.12
N ASN A 49 10.89 0.51 12.28
CA ASN A 49 10.85 0.39 10.82
C ASN A 49 12.01 -0.49 10.30
N THR A 50 13.19 -0.42 10.91
CA THR A 50 14.35 -1.24 10.54
C THR A 50 14.11 -2.71 10.83
N GLU A 51 13.61 -3.02 12.01
CA GLU A 51 13.32 -4.37 12.48
C GLU A 51 12.21 -5.02 11.65
N LEU A 52 11.15 -4.25 11.38
CA LEU A 52 10.09 -4.67 10.48
C LEU A 52 10.66 -5.03 9.10
N ARG A 53 11.42 -4.12 8.47
CA ARG A 53 12.05 -4.36 7.15
C ARG A 53 12.90 -5.64 7.11
N GLN A 54 13.62 -5.95 8.19
CA GLN A 54 14.42 -7.18 8.27
C GLN A 54 13.55 -8.44 8.22
N VAL A 55 12.42 -8.46 8.94
CA VAL A 55 11.48 -9.62 8.92
C VAL A 55 10.72 -9.71 7.60
N VAL A 56 10.41 -8.54 7.02
CA VAL A 56 9.71 -8.36 5.76
C VAL A 56 10.46 -8.95 4.57
N ARG A 57 11.78 -8.71 4.45
CA ARG A 57 12.63 -9.20 3.35
C ARG A 57 12.74 -10.72 3.30
N ASP A 58 12.71 -11.37 4.47
CA ASP A 58 12.81 -12.82 4.58
C ASP A 58 11.51 -13.53 4.14
N ALA A 59 10.41 -12.79 3.96
CA ALA A 59 9.09 -13.31 3.58
C ALA A 59 8.86 -12.95 2.12
N GLU A 60 8.98 -13.93 1.21
CA GLU A 60 8.58 -13.82 -0.20
C GLU A 60 7.05 -13.62 -0.33
N LEU A 61 6.55 -12.50 0.14
CA LEU A 61 5.13 -12.15 0.15
C LEU A 61 5.00 -10.73 -0.39
N GLY A 62 4.16 -10.62 -1.43
CA GLY A 62 4.04 -9.48 -2.35
C GLY A 62 3.55 -8.16 -1.74
N LYS A 63 3.03 -7.28 -2.62
CA LYS A 63 2.73 -5.86 -2.35
C LYS A 63 1.96 -5.65 -1.04
N ARG A 64 2.42 -4.71 -0.22
CA ARG A 64 1.99 -4.48 1.15
C ARG A 64 1.35 -3.11 1.28
N PHE A 65 0.31 -3.00 2.08
CA PHE A 65 -0.27 -1.73 2.48
C PHE A 65 0.00 -1.54 3.98
N ALA A 66 0.59 -0.39 4.32
CA ALA A 66 0.93 0.12 5.66
C ALA A 66 1.10 -0.91 6.80
N ASP A 67 2.25 -1.59 6.83
CA ASP A 67 2.68 -2.35 8.01
C ASP A 67 3.44 -1.40 8.96
N ALA A 68 3.16 -1.48 10.26
CA ALA A 68 3.92 -0.78 11.29
C ALA A 68 4.26 -1.68 12.46
N LEU A 69 5.45 -1.49 13.01
CA LEU A 69 5.90 -2.12 14.23
C LEU A 69 6.24 -1.04 15.23
N VAL A 70 5.59 -1.05 16.39
CA VAL A 70 5.73 -0.01 17.40
C VAL A 70 6.11 -0.64 18.73
N GLN A 71 7.19 -0.19 19.33
CA GLN A 71 7.50 -0.51 20.71
C GLN A 71 6.73 0.42 21.65
N VAL A 72 6.02 -0.17 22.61
CA VAL A 72 5.24 0.54 23.63
C VAL A 72 5.57 -0.03 25.01
N THR A 73 5.26 0.74 26.06
CA THR A 73 5.29 0.25 27.45
C THR A 73 3.86 0.06 27.92
N LEU A 74 3.56 -1.08 28.54
CA LEU A 74 2.25 -1.33 29.15
C LEU A 74 2.18 -0.72 30.56
N LEU A 75 0.97 -0.49 31.06
CA LEU A 75 0.76 0.05 32.42
C LEU A 75 1.35 -0.83 33.55
N ASP A 76 1.57 -2.12 33.29
CA ASP A 76 2.22 -3.05 34.23
C ASP A 76 3.77 -2.96 34.21
N GLY A 77 4.33 -2.09 33.37
CA GLY A 77 5.78 -1.89 33.19
C GLY A 77 6.43 -2.83 32.18
N THR A 78 5.68 -3.75 31.57
CA THR A 78 6.18 -4.66 30.53
C THR A 78 6.45 -3.89 29.23
N GLU A 79 7.64 -4.08 28.66
CA GLU A 79 7.90 -3.64 27.28
C GLU A 79 7.26 -4.63 26.30
N GLY A 80 6.30 -4.16 25.52
CA GLY A 80 5.64 -4.92 24.47
C GLY A 80 5.97 -4.35 23.09
N TRP A 81 5.97 -5.22 22.07
CA TRP A 81 5.94 -4.76 20.69
C TRP A 81 4.53 -4.94 20.15
N VAL A 82 3.99 -3.87 19.61
CA VAL A 82 2.70 -3.80 18.95
C VAL A 82 2.98 -3.82 17.45
N TYR A 83 2.67 -4.95 16.82
CA TYR A 83 2.67 -5.11 15.39
C TYR A 83 1.28 -4.78 14.83
N ILE A 84 1.23 -3.80 13.94
CA ILE A 84 -0.01 -3.31 13.34
C ILE A 84 0.06 -3.60 11.87
N HIS A 85 -0.88 -4.40 11.43
CA HIS A 85 -1.05 -4.74 10.05
C HIS A 85 -2.30 -4.02 9.52
N ILE A 86 -2.14 -3.07 8.60
CA ILE A 86 -3.28 -2.29 8.09
C ILE A 86 -3.54 -2.67 6.65
N GLU A 87 -4.62 -3.40 6.39
CA GLU A 87 -5.01 -3.71 5.03
C GLU A 87 -5.91 -2.64 4.46
N VAL A 88 -5.27 -1.61 3.92
CA VAL A 88 -5.95 -0.60 3.12
C VAL A 88 -6.14 -1.13 1.71
N GLN A 89 -7.31 -1.73 1.48
CA GLN A 89 -7.87 -2.07 0.17
C GLN A 89 -7.22 -3.28 -0.53
N GLY A 90 -7.93 -4.41 -0.51
CA GLY A 90 -7.63 -5.62 -1.27
C GLY A 90 -8.87 -6.51 -1.38
N GLU A 91 -8.92 -7.40 -2.37
CA GLU A 91 -9.87 -8.52 -2.35
C GLU A 91 -9.52 -9.45 -1.17
N PRO A 92 -10.49 -10.15 -0.56
CA PRO A 92 -10.24 -11.10 0.51
C PRO A 92 -9.05 -12.03 0.22
N GLU A 93 -7.93 -11.81 0.89
CA GLU A 93 -6.74 -12.64 0.71
C GLU A 93 -6.85 -13.89 1.59
N SER A 94 -6.94 -15.07 0.97
CA SER A 94 -6.97 -16.34 1.70
C SER A 94 -5.74 -16.59 2.59
N GLN A 95 -4.61 -15.93 2.29
CA GLN A 95 -3.36 -16.04 3.04
C GLN A 95 -3.22 -14.98 4.15
N PHE A 96 -4.18 -14.06 4.30
CA PHE A 96 -4.08 -12.95 5.25
C PHE A 96 -3.81 -13.37 6.70
N PRO A 97 -4.65 -14.22 7.34
CA PRO A 97 -4.38 -14.64 8.72
C PRO A 97 -3.06 -15.39 8.87
N LYS A 98 -2.65 -16.16 7.84
CA LYS A 98 -1.33 -16.83 7.81
C LYS A 98 -0.18 -15.83 7.74
N ARG A 99 -0.35 -14.70 7.04
CA ARG A 99 0.65 -13.63 6.96
C ARG A 99 0.86 -12.95 8.31
N ILE A 100 -0.23 -12.57 8.99
CA ILE A 100 -0.17 -12.03 10.36
C ILE A 100 0.58 -13.00 11.27
N TYR A 101 0.20 -14.29 11.23
CA TYR A 101 0.89 -15.33 11.98
C TYR A 101 2.38 -15.42 11.66
N THR A 102 2.75 -15.42 10.37
CA THR A 102 4.14 -15.53 9.93
C THR A 102 4.98 -14.36 10.44
N TYR A 103 4.46 -13.13 10.40
CA TYR A 103 5.17 -11.96 10.92
C TYR A 103 5.24 -11.95 12.43
N ASN A 104 4.14 -12.25 13.12
CA ASN A 104 4.11 -12.38 14.57
C ASN A 104 5.19 -13.36 15.05
N TYR A 105 5.20 -14.57 14.47
CA TYR A 105 6.18 -15.61 14.82
C TYR A 105 7.61 -15.18 14.52
N ARG A 106 7.89 -14.58 13.35
CA ARG A 106 9.27 -14.17 13.00
C ARG A 106 9.80 -13.03 13.85
N LEU A 107 8.94 -12.07 14.19
CA LEU A 107 9.28 -11.00 15.12
C LEU A 107 9.56 -11.58 16.51
N PHE A 108 8.73 -12.52 16.97
CA PHE A 108 8.96 -13.23 18.22
C PHE A 108 10.27 -14.04 18.20
N ASP A 109 10.51 -14.84 17.16
CA ASP A 109 11.70 -15.69 17.02
C ASP A 109 13.00 -14.87 16.98
N ARG A 110 13.00 -13.75 16.23
CA ARG A 110 14.18 -12.90 16.06
C ARG A 110 14.48 -12.04 17.29
N TYR A 111 13.47 -11.51 17.96
CA TYR A 111 13.65 -10.51 19.02
C TYR A 111 13.31 -11.02 20.43
N ASN A 112 12.76 -12.23 20.54
CA ASN A 112 12.38 -12.89 21.78
C ASN A 112 11.51 -12.01 22.70
N ARG A 113 10.52 -11.35 22.11
CA ARG A 113 9.59 -10.44 22.79
C ARG A 113 8.15 -10.76 22.39
N PRO A 114 7.17 -10.71 23.31
CA PRO A 114 5.76 -10.83 22.96
C PRO A 114 5.34 -9.78 21.93
N ILE A 115 4.65 -10.23 20.89
CA ILE A 115 4.14 -9.38 19.80
C ILE A 115 2.61 -9.40 19.85
N ALA A 116 2.00 -8.23 20.08
CA ALA A 116 0.57 -8.06 19.87
C ALA A 116 0.32 -7.75 18.40
N SER A 117 -0.57 -8.49 17.73
CA SER A 117 -0.93 -8.24 16.33
C SER A 117 -2.32 -7.63 16.24
N PHE A 118 -2.46 -6.58 15.43
CA PHE A 118 -3.74 -5.90 15.18
C PHE A 118 -4.00 -5.78 13.69
N ALA A 119 -5.25 -5.91 13.27
CA ALA A 119 -5.64 -5.78 11.87
C ALA A 119 -6.71 -4.70 11.66
N VAL A 120 -6.50 -3.81 10.69
CA VAL A 120 -7.57 -2.93 10.18
C VAL A 120 -7.98 -3.41 8.80
N LEU A 121 -9.28 -3.71 8.62
CA LEU A 121 -9.83 -4.30 7.41
C LEU A 121 -10.63 -3.24 6.64
N ALA A 122 -10.16 -2.90 5.44
CA ALA A 122 -10.76 -1.89 4.56
C ALA A 122 -11.32 -2.48 3.25
N ASP A 123 -11.61 -3.79 3.21
CA ASP A 123 -12.27 -4.42 2.06
C ASP A 123 -13.80 -4.22 2.12
N GLN A 124 -14.46 -4.50 0.99
CA GLN A 124 -15.90 -4.29 0.80
C GLN A 124 -16.77 -5.50 1.22
N ASN A 125 -16.19 -6.60 1.71
CA ASN A 125 -16.93 -7.78 2.14
C ASN A 125 -17.22 -7.71 3.65
N GLU A 126 -18.48 -7.53 4.02
CA GLU A 126 -18.93 -7.43 5.42
C GLU A 126 -18.66 -8.70 6.25
N HIS A 127 -18.61 -9.86 5.60
CA HIS A 127 -18.45 -11.16 6.25
C HIS A 127 -16.99 -11.62 6.33
N TRP A 128 -16.08 -10.99 5.59
CA TRP A 128 -14.67 -11.32 5.69
C TRP A 128 -14.05 -10.68 6.93
N ARG A 129 -13.86 -11.50 7.96
CA ARG A 129 -13.37 -11.11 9.30
C ARG A 129 -12.35 -12.13 9.81
N PRO A 130 -11.19 -12.24 9.18
CA PRO A 130 -10.12 -13.12 9.66
C PRO A 130 -9.54 -12.57 10.96
N ASP A 131 -9.92 -13.15 12.10
CA ASP A 131 -9.48 -12.76 13.45
C ASP A 131 -8.53 -13.78 14.10
N HIS A 132 -8.25 -14.88 13.40
CA HIS A 132 -7.33 -15.91 13.88
C HIS A 132 -6.64 -16.68 12.76
N PHE A 133 -5.51 -17.29 13.10
CA PHE A 133 -4.86 -18.33 12.31
C PHE A 133 -4.47 -19.49 13.23
N GLY A 134 -4.61 -20.72 12.75
CA GLY A 134 -4.17 -21.87 13.51
C GLY A 134 -4.21 -23.17 12.72
N TYR A 135 -3.66 -24.21 13.32
CA TYR A 135 -3.70 -25.56 12.80
C TYR A 135 -3.69 -26.58 13.95
N ASP A 136 -4.19 -27.76 13.65
CA ASP A 136 -4.14 -28.94 14.52
C ASP A 136 -3.58 -30.10 13.69
N ILE A 137 -2.44 -30.64 14.11
CA ILE A 137 -1.79 -31.75 13.42
C ILE A 137 -1.21 -32.73 14.44
N LEU A 138 -1.60 -34.00 14.33
CA LEU A 138 -1.15 -35.09 15.22
C LEU A 138 -1.35 -34.77 16.72
N GLY A 139 -2.40 -34.01 17.08
CA GLY A 139 -2.69 -33.61 18.46
C GLY A 139 -1.88 -32.41 18.97
N CYS A 140 -1.05 -31.79 18.11
CA CYS A 140 -0.40 -30.52 18.39
C CYS A 140 -1.25 -29.38 17.83
N ARG A 141 -1.60 -28.41 18.68
CA ARG A 141 -2.41 -27.25 18.30
C ARG A 141 -1.61 -25.97 18.42
N HIS A 142 -1.70 -25.14 17.39
CA HIS A 142 -1.22 -23.77 17.42
C HIS A 142 -2.36 -22.83 17.00
N ARG A 143 -2.52 -21.72 17.70
CA ARG A 143 -3.53 -20.70 17.40
C ARG A 143 -3.02 -19.33 17.81
N LEU A 144 -3.16 -18.37 16.90
CA LEU A 144 -2.98 -16.95 17.14
C LEU A 144 -4.32 -16.27 16.90
N ASP A 145 -4.86 -15.64 17.94
CA ASP A 145 -6.02 -14.75 17.86
C ASP A 145 -5.54 -13.30 17.90
N PHE A 146 -6.15 -12.43 17.09
CA PHE A 146 -5.74 -11.03 16.99
C PHE A 146 -6.96 -10.10 16.81
N PRO A 147 -7.00 -8.92 17.46
CA PRO A 147 -8.10 -7.97 17.30
C PRO A 147 -8.17 -7.42 15.87
N ILE A 148 -9.40 -7.23 15.39
CA ILE A 148 -9.69 -6.64 14.08
C ILE A 148 -10.57 -5.41 14.22
N ALA A 149 -10.31 -4.39 13.42
CA ALA A 149 -11.20 -3.23 13.23
C ALA A 149 -11.64 -3.19 11.76
N LYS A 150 -12.93 -3.36 11.50
CA LYS A 150 -13.49 -3.38 10.14
C LYS A 150 -14.09 -2.01 9.82
N LEU A 151 -13.57 -1.32 8.79
CA LEU A 151 -14.00 0.05 8.48
C LEU A 151 -15.49 0.14 8.09
N LEU A 152 -16.05 -0.93 7.52
CA LEU A 152 -17.48 -1.01 7.21
C LEU A 152 -18.38 -0.96 8.46
N ASP A 153 -17.87 -1.32 9.65
CA ASP A 153 -18.65 -1.28 10.89
C ASP A 153 -19.05 0.15 11.28
N TYR A 154 -18.32 1.13 10.73
CA TYR A 154 -18.57 2.54 10.98
C TYR A 154 -19.56 3.15 9.95
N ALA A 155 -20.03 2.39 8.96
CA ALA A 155 -20.90 2.90 7.90
C ALA A 155 -22.25 3.43 8.41
N THR A 156 -22.81 2.80 9.44
CA THR A 156 -24.10 3.19 10.05
C THR A 156 -24.01 4.45 10.91
N GLN A 157 -22.80 4.84 11.31
CA GLN A 157 -22.52 6.01 12.13
C GLN A 157 -21.73 7.08 11.37
N ALA A 158 -21.83 7.09 10.04
CA ALA A 158 -21.08 8.02 9.18
C ALA A 158 -21.29 9.49 9.59
N ASP A 159 -22.52 9.87 9.99
CA ASP A 159 -22.83 11.22 10.43
C ASP A 159 -22.06 11.59 11.72
N ALA A 160 -21.90 10.63 12.64
CA ALA A 160 -21.12 10.85 13.86
C ALA A 160 -19.60 11.00 13.58
N LEU A 161 -19.10 10.40 12.48
CA LEU A 161 -17.70 10.54 12.08
C LEU A 161 -17.35 11.94 11.59
N GLU A 162 -18.32 12.67 11.03
CA GLU A 162 -18.11 14.01 10.46
C GLU A 162 -17.63 15.00 11.53
N ASP A 163 -18.22 14.91 12.73
CA ASP A 163 -17.91 15.79 13.87
C ASP A 163 -16.91 15.19 14.87
N HIS A 164 -16.52 13.92 14.71
CA HIS A 164 -15.64 13.24 15.66
C HIS A 164 -14.21 13.82 15.65
N PRO A 165 -13.62 14.26 16.77
CA PRO A 165 -12.35 15.00 16.78
C PRO A 165 -11.11 14.18 16.39
N ASN A 166 -11.18 12.84 16.45
CA ASN A 166 -10.07 11.96 16.08
C ASN A 166 -9.83 11.94 14.56
N PRO A 167 -8.57 12.05 14.07
CA PRO A 167 -8.25 12.04 12.64
C PRO A 167 -8.67 10.77 11.91
N PHE A 168 -8.67 9.61 12.57
CA PHE A 168 -9.07 8.35 11.94
C PHE A 168 -10.57 8.25 11.68
N ALA A 169 -11.39 9.11 12.30
CA ALA A 169 -12.79 9.26 11.90
C ALA A 169 -12.90 9.86 10.48
N LEU A 170 -12.09 10.87 10.16
CA LEU A 170 -12.04 11.47 8.82
C LEU A 170 -11.52 10.47 7.79
N VAL A 171 -10.46 9.73 8.12
CA VAL A 171 -9.88 8.69 7.25
C VAL A 171 -10.88 7.55 7.01
N THR A 172 -11.60 7.11 8.04
CA THR A 172 -12.65 6.09 7.93
C THR A 172 -13.81 6.58 7.08
N LEU A 173 -14.27 7.82 7.29
CA LEU A 173 -15.31 8.42 6.47
C LEU A 173 -14.87 8.52 5.00
N ALA A 174 -13.64 8.94 4.73
CA ALA A 174 -13.07 8.97 3.39
C ALA A 174 -13.06 7.59 2.73
N HIS A 175 -12.72 6.55 3.49
CA HIS A 175 -12.77 5.16 3.01
C HIS A 175 -14.19 4.76 2.57
N LEU A 176 -15.18 5.00 3.44
CA LEU A 176 -16.58 4.68 3.17
C LEU A 176 -17.10 5.43 1.94
N ARG A 177 -16.82 6.74 1.83
CA ARG A 177 -17.21 7.55 0.67
C ARG A 177 -16.49 7.10 -0.62
N THR A 178 -15.24 6.65 -0.52
CA THR A 178 -14.50 6.12 -1.68
C THR A 178 -15.18 4.88 -2.26
N GLY A 179 -15.63 3.96 -1.39
CA GLY A 179 -16.40 2.78 -1.78
C GLY A 179 -17.74 3.13 -2.42
N GLN A 180 -18.50 4.02 -1.78
CA GLN A 180 -19.82 4.47 -2.25
C GLN A 180 -19.77 5.19 -3.61
N THR A 181 -18.67 5.89 -3.91
CA THR A 181 -18.53 6.73 -5.12
C THR A 181 -17.68 6.07 -6.21
N ARG A 182 -17.44 4.75 -6.14
CA ARG A 182 -16.50 4.03 -7.03
C ARG A 182 -16.73 4.25 -8.52
N HIS A 183 -17.99 4.35 -8.93
CA HIS A 183 -18.40 4.44 -10.33
C HIS A 183 -19.02 5.80 -10.70
N ASP A 184 -18.90 6.79 -9.82
CA ASP A 184 -19.46 8.13 -10.02
C ASP A 184 -18.40 9.21 -9.68
N PRO A 185 -17.68 9.71 -10.69
CA PRO A 185 -16.66 10.74 -10.50
C PRO A 185 -17.18 12.05 -9.91
N GLU A 186 -18.41 12.47 -10.24
CA GLU A 186 -18.98 13.71 -9.72
C GLU A 186 -19.37 13.54 -8.26
N ALA A 187 -20.03 12.43 -7.89
CA ALA A 187 -20.32 12.12 -6.49
C ALA A 187 -19.03 11.99 -5.66
N ARG A 188 -17.97 11.39 -6.24
CA ARG A 188 -16.64 11.33 -5.59
C ARG A 188 -16.07 12.72 -5.36
N TYR A 189 -16.15 13.61 -6.34
CA TYR A 189 -15.70 14.98 -6.21
C TYR A 189 -16.46 15.72 -5.10
N GLN A 190 -17.79 15.62 -5.06
CA GLN A 190 -18.60 16.22 -3.99
C GLN A 190 -18.22 15.68 -2.62
N ALA A 191 -18.03 14.36 -2.50
CA ALA A 191 -17.62 13.73 -1.25
C ALA A 191 -16.21 14.19 -0.81
N LYS A 192 -15.23 14.23 -1.73
CA LYS A 192 -13.87 14.72 -1.45
C LYS A 192 -13.89 16.18 -1.01
N ARG A 193 -14.67 17.04 -1.68
CA ARG A 193 -14.85 18.45 -1.32
C ARG A 193 -15.42 18.61 0.08
N THR A 194 -16.43 17.82 0.46
CA THR A 194 -16.98 17.82 1.83
C THR A 194 -15.92 17.40 2.86
N LEU A 195 -15.16 16.35 2.59
CA LEU A 195 -14.09 15.87 3.49
C LEU A 195 -12.98 16.91 3.68
N VAL A 196 -12.57 17.59 2.60
CA VAL A 196 -11.59 18.68 2.67
C VAL A 196 -12.14 19.87 3.47
N ARG A 197 -13.43 20.20 3.32
CA ARG A 197 -14.08 21.22 4.14
C ARG A 197 -14.10 20.83 5.62
N LEU A 198 -14.39 19.57 5.95
CA LEU A 198 -14.33 19.06 7.32
C LEU A 198 -12.91 19.15 7.87
N LEU A 199 -11.90 18.76 7.09
CA LEU A 199 -10.49 18.82 7.45
C LEU A 199 -10.07 20.22 7.93
N TYR A 200 -10.41 21.28 7.19
CA TYR A 200 -10.06 22.66 7.57
C TYR A 200 -10.87 23.20 8.76
N LYS A 201 -12.09 22.69 8.99
CA LYS A 201 -12.92 23.12 10.12
C LYS A 201 -12.39 22.66 11.49
N ARG A 202 -11.56 21.61 11.54
CA ARG A 202 -11.15 21.00 12.81
C ARG A 202 -10.07 21.76 13.58
N GLY A 203 -9.56 22.87 13.03
CA GLY A 203 -8.58 23.72 13.72
C GLY A 203 -7.25 23.02 14.01
N TRP A 204 -6.93 21.95 13.29
CA TRP A 204 -5.66 21.25 13.41
C TRP A 204 -4.50 22.09 12.89
N GLU A 205 -3.30 21.77 13.35
CA GLU A 205 -2.09 22.40 12.84
C GLU A 205 -1.85 22.10 11.36
N ARG A 206 -1.10 22.99 10.71
CA ARG A 206 -0.83 22.93 9.27
C ARG A 206 -0.29 21.58 8.80
N GLN A 207 0.68 20.99 9.53
CA GLN A 207 1.29 19.73 9.09
C GLN A 207 0.27 18.58 9.11
N ARG A 208 -0.51 18.45 10.19
CA ARG A 208 -1.58 17.46 10.31
C ARG A 208 -2.63 17.61 9.20
N ILE A 209 -2.98 18.84 8.83
CA ILE A 209 -3.87 19.11 7.69
C ILE A 209 -3.25 18.58 6.38
N LEU A 210 -1.98 18.88 6.13
CA LEU A 210 -1.28 18.42 4.93
C LEU A 210 -1.21 16.90 4.85
N ASP A 211 -0.87 16.22 5.95
CA ASP A 211 -0.75 14.76 6.02
C ASP A 211 -2.10 14.07 5.76
N LEU A 212 -3.19 14.59 6.35
CA LEU A 212 -4.53 14.05 6.15
C LEU A 212 -5.08 14.38 4.77
N PHE A 213 -4.82 15.58 4.23
CA PHE A 213 -5.16 15.89 2.84
C PHE A 213 -4.47 14.91 1.88
N ALA A 214 -3.19 14.62 2.15
CA ALA A 214 -2.41 13.64 1.41
C ALA A 214 -3.07 12.24 1.39
N VAL A 215 -3.67 11.80 2.50
CA VAL A 215 -4.45 10.56 2.57
C VAL A 215 -5.73 10.66 1.73
N LEU A 216 -6.51 11.74 1.89
CA LEU A 216 -7.73 11.96 1.14
C LEU A 216 -7.47 11.96 -0.37
N ASP A 217 -6.40 12.63 -0.81
CA ASP A 217 -6.02 12.73 -2.20
C ASP A 217 -5.63 11.37 -2.80
N TRP A 218 -4.86 10.60 -2.05
CA TRP A 218 -4.44 9.27 -2.47
C TRP A 218 -5.61 8.29 -2.58
N MET A 219 -6.55 8.31 -1.62
CA MET A 219 -7.73 7.44 -1.59
C MET A 219 -8.75 7.82 -2.66
N MET A 220 -9.02 9.12 -2.83
CA MET A 220 -10.10 9.65 -3.66
C MET A 220 -9.54 10.33 -4.90
N ARG A 221 -8.98 9.53 -5.81
CA ARG A 221 -8.50 10.04 -7.11
C ARG A 221 -9.66 10.56 -7.95
N LEU A 222 -9.47 11.75 -8.51
CA LEU A 222 -10.40 12.43 -9.40
C LEU A 222 -9.79 12.53 -10.81
N PRO A 223 -10.62 12.62 -11.87
CA PRO A 223 -10.16 13.04 -13.19
C PRO A 223 -9.66 14.50 -13.17
N ASP A 224 -8.68 14.83 -14.03
CA ASP A 224 -7.99 16.13 -14.08
C ASP A 224 -8.93 17.34 -14.05
N GLY A 225 -10.03 17.30 -14.80
CA GLY A 225 -10.99 18.41 -14.84
C GLY A 225 -11.71 18.66 -13.50
N LEU A 226 -12.01 17.60 -12.75
CA LEU A 226 -12.62 17.70 -11.42
C LEU A 226 -11.57 18.00 -10.35
N GLU A 227 -10.32 17.60 -10.54
CA GLU A 227 -9.22 17.97 -9.67
C GLU A 227 -8.93 19.48 -9.76
N GLN A 228 -8.88 20.06 -10.96
CA GLN A 228 -8.78 21.51 -11.15
C GLN A 228 -9.94 22.27 -10.49
N LYS A 229 -11.17 21.75 -10.62
CA LYS A 229 -12.35 22.31 -9.96
C LYS A 229 -12.22 22.26 -8.43
N LEU A 230 -11.71 21.15 -7.89
CA LEU A 230 -11.47 21.00 -6.45
C LEU A 230 -10.46 22.04 -5.94
N TRP A 231 -9.39 22.32 -6.68
CA TRP A 231 -8.40 23.35 -6.28
C TRP A 231 -9.03 24.74 -6.17
N GLN A 232 -9.93 25.10 -7.09
CA GLN A 232 -10.67 26.37 -7.02
C GLN A 232 -11.59 26.44 -5.80
N ASP A 233 -12.27 25.33 -5.47
CA ASP A 233 -13.10 25.25 -4.26
C ASP A 233 -12.26 25.34 -2.97
N ILE A 234 -11.07 24.75 -2.95
CA ILE A 234 -10.18 24.78 -1.79
C ILE A 234 -9.77 26.23 -1.49
N ASP A 235 -9.39 27.00 -2.51
CA ASP A 235 -9.07 28.42 -2.35
C ASP A 235 -10.25 29.21 -1.73
N GLN A 236 -11.47 28.92 -2.17
CA GLN A 236 -12.68 29.51 -1.58
C GLN A 236 -12.89 29.08 -0.12
N ILE A 237 -12.75 27.79 0.18
CA ILE A 237 -12.92 27.24 1.54
C ILE A 237 -11.90 27.87 2.50
N GLU A 238 -10.65 28.01 2.07
CA GLU A 238 -9.59 28.61 2.88
C GLU A 238 -9.81 30.10 3.15
N GLY A 239 -10.38 30.82 2.18
CA GLY A 239 -10.84 32.20 2.33
C GLY A 239 -11.93 32.34 3.40
N GLU A 240 -12.86 31.38 3.47
CA GLU A 240 -13.90 31.32 4.51
C GLU A 240 -13.33 30.99 5.90
N THR A 241 -12.33 30.10 5.98
CA THR A 241 -11.72 29.66 7.25
C THR A 241 -10.52 30.49 7.70
N GLN A 242 -10.10 31.51 6.93
CA GLN A 242 -8.88 32.32 7.15
C GLN A 242 -7.58 31.49 7.29
N MET A 243 -7.53 30.33 6.65
CA MET A 243 -6.40 29.39 6.74
C MET A 243 -5.76 29.20 5.38
N ARG A 244 -4.77 30.04 5.03
CA ARG A 244 -4.10 30.01 3.70
C ARG A 244 -3.06 28.89 3.62
N TYR A 245 -3.48 27.71 3.20
CA TYR A 245 -2.65 26.55 2.94
C TYR A 245 -2.58 26.13 1.47
N VAL A 246 -3.34 26.74 0.54
CA VAL A 246 -3.37 26.42 -0.90
C VAL A 246 -1.97 26.25 -1.47
N THR A 247 -1.08 27.22 -1.28
CA THR A 247 0.30 27.17 -1.79
C THR A 247 1.14 25.99 -1.26
N SER A 248 0.73 25.42 -0.12
CA SER A 248 1.39 24.29 0.55
C SER A 248 0.81 22.97 0.07
N VAL A 249 -0.52 22.91 -0.07
CA VAL A 249 -1.24 21.73 -0.58
C VAL A 249 -0.97 21.56 -2.09
N GLU A 250 -0.97 22.64 -2.87
CA GLU A 250 -0.56 22.65 -4.29
C GLU A 250 0.89 22.20 -4.46
N ARG A 251 1.80 22.66 -3.59
CA ARG A 251 3.21 22.24 -3.62
C ARG A 251 3.33 20.75 -3.33
N LEU A 252 2.64 20.25 -2.30
CA LEU A 252 2.62 18.83 -1.96
C LEU A 252 2.07 17.98 -3.12
N ALA A 253 0.98 18.44 -3.76
CA ALA A 253 0.42 17.79 -4.94
C ALA A 253 1.38 17.80 -6.13
N THR A 254 2.08 18.92 -6.35
CA THR A 254 3.07 19.07 -7.42
C THR A 254 4.29 18.17 -7.18
N GLU A 255 4.84 18.17 -5.96
CA GLU A 255 5.97 17.33 -5.56
C GLU A 255 5.63 15.84 -5.72
N ARG A 256 4.43 15.42 -5.27
CA ARG A 256 3.97 14.03 -5.44
C ARG A 256 3.68 13.68 -6.89
N GLY A 257 3.13 14.61 -7.68
CA GLY A 257 2.93 14.44 -9.12
C GLY A 257 4.26 14.20 -9.83
N LEU A 258 5.28 15.00 -9.49
CA LEU A 258 6.63 14.86 -10.02
C LEU A 258 7.26 13.53 -9.60
N GLN A 259 7.15 13.16 -8.32
CA GLN A 259 7.71 11.91 -7.80
C GLN A 259 7.07 10.69 -8.47
N LYS A 260 5.74 10.66 -8.60
CA LYS A 260 5.03 9.60 -9.35
C LYS A 260 5.44 9.57 -10.82
N GLY A 261 5.58 10.74 -11.46
CA GLY A 261 6.04 10.83 -12.85
C GLY A 261 7.47 10.28 -13.02
N MET A 262 8.35 10.54 -12.06
CA MET A 262 9.71 10.04 -12.05
C MET A 262 9.77 8.53 -11.80
N GLU A 263 8.98 8.00 -10.86
CA GLU A 263 8.86 6.56 -10.61
C GLU A 263 8.33 5.82 -11.85
N GLN A 264 7.28 6.34 -12.48
CA GLN A 264 6.73 5.76 -13.71
C GLN A 264 7.75 5.83 -14.86
N GLY A 265 8.44 6.96 -15.01
CA GLY A 265 9.49 7.12 -16.03
C GLY A 265 10.66 6.17 -15.80
N MET A 266 11.07 5.95 -14.55
CA MET A 266 12.13 5.01 -14.20
C MET A 266 11.71 3.56 -14.44
N GLN A 267 10.49 3.18 -14.07
CA GLN A 267 9.95 1.85 -14.37
C GLN A 267 9.86 1.59 -15.88
N GLN A 268 9.34 2.56 -16.65
CA GLN A 268 9.29 2.45 -18.11
C GLN A 268 10.69 2.37 -18.72
N GLY A 269 11.63 3.19 -18.26
CA GLY A 269 13.02 3.16 -18.71
C GLY A 269 13.72 1.85 -18.38
N MET A 270 13.47 1.28 -17.20
CA MET A 270 14.03 -0.02 -16.80
C MET A 270 13.45 -1.17 -17.63
N GLN A 271 12.13 -1.18 -17.87
CA GLN A 271 11.49 -2.17 -18.74
C GLN A 271 12.01 -2.08 -20.18
N GLN A 272 12.10 -0.87 -20.74
CA GLN A 272 12.67 -0.65 -22.07
C GLN A 272 14.14 -1.10 -22.14
N GLY A 273 14.94 -0.79 -21.11
CA GLY A 273 16.33 -1.19 -21.03
C GLY A 273 16.51 -2.72 -20.92
N MET A 274 15.65 -3.40 -20.16
CA MET A 274 15.64 -4.87 -20.08
C MET A 274 15.28 -5.50 -21.43
N GLN A 275 14.20 -5.03 -22.07
CA GLN A 275 13.77 -5.53 -23.37
C GLN A 275 14.85 -5.33 -24.45
N GLN A 276 15.47 -4.15 -24.50
CA GLN A 276 16.60 -3.89 -25.41
C GLN A 276 17.79 -4.79 -25.13
N GLY A 277 18.11 -5.02 -23.85
CA GLY A 277 19.18 -5.93 -23.44
C GLY A 277 18.93 -7.37 -23.89
N GLU A 278 17.70 -7.86 -23.74
CA GLU A 278 17.30 -9.19 -24.20
C GLU A 278 17.36 -9.32 -25.71
N ILE A 279 16.86 -8.33 -26.47
CA ILE A 279 16.96 -8.30 -27.94
C ILE A 279 18.42 -8.43 -28.38
N VAL A 280 19.33 -7.63 -27.80
CA VAL A 280 20.76 -7.67 -28.14
C VAL A 280 21.40 -9.02 -27.78
N LEU A 281 21.02 -9.62 -26.66
CA LEU A 281 21.53 -10.93 -26.24
C LEU A 281 21.03 -12.04 -27.16
N LEU A 282 19.73 -12.07 -27.45
CA LEU A 282 19.09 -13.00 -28.37
C LEU A 282 19.69 -12.90 -29.77
N GLU A 283 19.87 -11.68 -30.28
CA GLU A 283 20.50 -11.45 -31.57
C GLU A 283 21.91 -12.06 -31.63
N ARG A 284 22.71 -11.87 -30.57
CA ARG A 284 24.06 -12.46 -30.46
C ARG A 284 24.04 -13.98 -30.39
N LEU A 285 23.13 -14.56 -29.61
CA LEU A 285 23.02 -16.01 -29.43
C LEU A 285 22.56 -16.70 -30.71
N ILE A 286 21.53 -16.15 -31.37
CA ILE A 286 21.05 -16.62 -32.66
C ILE A 286 22.15 -16.52 -33.70
N SER A 287 22.82 -15.36 -33.79
CA SER A 287 23.90 -15.16 -34.76
C SER A 287 25.04 -16.15 -34.58
N LYS A 288 25.33 -16.54 -33.33
CA LYS A 288 26.37 -17.51 -32.99
C LYS A 288 25.98 -18.95 -33.32
N ARG A 289 24.70 -19.32 -33.17
CA ARG A 289 24.21 -20.70 -33.38
C ARG A 289 23.80 -20.97 -34.82
N PHE A 290 23.15 -20.00 -35.47
CA PHE A 290 22.50 -20.17 -36.78
C PHE A 290 23.07 -19.27 -37.88
N GLY A 291 24.03 -18.39 -37.56
CA GLY A 291 24.62 -17.45 -38.51
C GLY A 291 23.85 -16.13 -38.61
N ALA A 292 24.27 -15.26 -39.55
CA ALA A 292 23.75 -13.90 -39.62
C ALA A 292 22.22 -13.83 -39.80
N LEU A 293 21.56 -13.08 -38.93
CA LEU A 293 20.12 -12.81 -39.01
C LEU A 293 19.76 -12.01 -40.25
N SER A 294 18.65 -12.40 -40.90
CA SER A 294 18.02 -11.60 -41.96
C SER A 294 17.40 -10.32 -41.39
N SER A 295 17.12 -9.35 -42.26
CA SER A 295 16.41 -8.11 -41.88
C SER A 295 15.02 -8.39 -41.32
N GLU A 296 14.36 -9.44 -41.80
CA GLU A 296 13.02 -9.85 -41.33
C GLU A 296 13.07 -10.41 -39.91
N SER A 297 14.02 -11.29 -39.61
CA SER A 297 14.20 -11.84 -38.27
C SER A 297 14.63 -10.78 -37.26
N ARG A 298 15.41 -9.78 -37.68
CA ARG A 298 15.82 -8.66 -36.83
C ARG A 298 14.64 -7.75 -36.49
N ALA A 299 13.80 -7.41 -37.48
CA ALA A 299 12.55 -6.66 -37.24
C ALA A 299 11.58 -7.42 -36.31
N ARG A 300 11.57 -8.76 -36.39
CA ARG A 300 10.75 -9.62 -35.53
C ARG A 300 11.23 -9.62 -34.08
N LEU A 301 12.54 -9.55 -33.82
CA LEU A 301 13.10 -9.36 -32.48
C LEU A 301 12.77 -7.98 -31.91
N GLU A 302 12.90 -6.92 -32.71
CA GLU A 302 12.64 -5.54 -32.28
C GLU A 302 11.17 -5.27 -31.92
N SER A 303 10.24 -6.02 -32.51
CA SER A 303 8.79 -5.89 -32.27
C SER A 303 8.23 -6.90 -31.26
N ALA A 304 9.08 -7.77 -30.70
CA ALA A 304 8.65 -8.83 -29.80
C ALA A 304 8.35 -8.31 -28.38
N THR A 305 7.35 -8.92 -27.74
CA THR A 305 7.09 -8.69 -26.30
C THR A 305 8.16 -9.36 -25.45
N LEU A 306 8.34 -8.93 -24.20
CA LEU A 306 9.29 -9.54 -23.26
C LEU A 306 9.04 -11.06 -23.11
N GLU A 307 7.77 -11.46 -23.02
CA GLU A 307 7.38 -12.88 -22.92
C GLU A 307 7.79 -13.69 -24.16
N GLN A 308 7.75 -13.09 -25.35
CA GLN A 308 8.22 -13.72 -26.58
C GLN A 308 9.73 -13.84 -26.61
N LEU A 309 10.45 -12.81 -26.15
CA LEU A 309 11.92 -12.83 -26.06
C LEU A 309 12.39 -13.92 -25.08
N GLU A 310 11.82 -14.00 -23.88
CA GLU A 310 12.12 -15.04 -22.89
C GLU A 310 11.88 -16.45 -23.45
N LEU A 311 10.74 -16.67 -24.12
CA LEU A 311 10.42 -17.94 -24.75
C LEU A 311 11.43 -18.34 -25.83
N TRP A 312 11.84 -17.38 -26.67
CA TRP A 312 12.84 -17.63 -27.71
C TRP A 312 14.22 -17.90 -27.10
N ALA A 313 14.56 -17.27 -25.97
CA ALA A 313 15.83 -17.50 -25.29
C ALA A 313 15.95 -18.93 -24.75
N GLU A 314 14.87 -19.50 -24.21
CA GLU A 314 14.82 -20.91 -23.80
C GLU A 314 14.95 -21.86 -25.00
N ARG A 315 14.20 -21.59 -26.08
CA ARG A 315 14.19 -22.43 -27.28
C ARG A 315 15.49 -22.44 -28.05
N ILE A 316 16.30 -21.39 -27.94
CA ILE A 316 17.65 -21.34 -28.51
C ILE A 316 18.55 -22.46 -28.02
N LEU A 317 18.25 -23.13 -26.91
CA LEU A 317 19.05 -24.26 -26.45
C LEU A 317 18.70 -25.55 -27.22
N GLU A 318 17.42 -25.73 -27.58
CA GLU A 318 16.88 -27.01 -28.06
C GLU A 318 16.59 -27.02 -29.56
N ALA A 319 16.23 -25.87 -30.15
CA ALA A 319 15.81 -25.78 -31.55
C ALA A 319 16.88 -26.25 -32.55
N SER A 320 16.49 -26.83 -33.67
CA SER A 320 17.38 -27.31 -34.72
C SER A 320 17.72 -26.23 -35.74
N ASP A 321 16.81 -25.27 -35.92
CA ASP A 321 16.91 -24.15 -36.84
C ASP A 321 16.24 -22.87 -36.28
N LEU A 322 16.32 -21.78 -37.04
CA LEU A 322 15.79 -20.47 -36.67
C LEU A 322 14.26 -20.42 -36.66
N ASP A 323 13.59 -21.20 -37.50
CA ASP A 323 12.13 -21.19 -37.62
C ASP A 323 11.49 -21.87 -36.40
N GLU A 324 12.12 -22.92 -35.88
CA GLU A 324 11.72 -23.56 -34.62
C GLU A 324 11.81 -22.61 -33.42
N VAL A 325 12.84 -21.75 -33.37
CA VAL A 325 12.98 -20.72 -32.31
C VAL A 325 11.79 -19.77 -32.35
N PHE A 326 11.46 -19.24 -33.53
CA PHE A 326 10.42 -18.23 -33.70
C PHE A 326 9.00 -18.81 -33.87
N SER A 327 8.78 -20.11 -33.77
CA SER A 327 7.45 -20.70 -33.95
C SER A 327 6.42 -20.16 -32.93
N ASN A 328 5.19 -19.85 -33.33
CA ASN A 328 4.14 -19.48 -32.37
C ASN A 328 3.48 -20.77 -31.87
N HIS A 329 3.37 -20.95 -30.55
CA HIS A 329 2.45 -21.92 -29.96
C HIS A 329 1.27 -21.21 -29.33
#